data_AF-A0A7Y1UK84-F1
#
_entry.id   AF-A0A7Y1UK84-F1
#
_cell.length_a   1.000
_cell.length_b   1.000
_cell.length_c   1.000
_cell.angle_alpha   90.00
_cell.angle_beta   90.00
_cell.angle_gamma   90.00
#
_symmetry.space_group_name_H-M   'P 1'
#
loop_
_entity.id
_entity.type
_entity.pdbx_description
1 polymer ?
#
loop_
_entity_poly.entity_id
_entity_poly.type
_entity_poly.pdbx_seq_one_letter_code
_entity_poly.pdbx_strand_id
1 'polypeptide(L)'
;MKHYLIIILAVCFPVLTALVAQDPGGGDHVGNYNFKIEIDGVTQSSFESLEGISAEIEVIEYQDGTDNLLRKRPGRAKFGNITLKKGYVTNTELFDWWKEVAFNPENSPRRVVTVMLMDSMTNNPLQTWELFECFPKSWKVSSLDGKGNDVLTEEIEIAVEFLKMK
;
A
#
# COMPACT_ATOMS: atom_id res chain seq x y z
N MET A 1 -60.08 -4.98 18.32
CA MET A 1 -61.19 -4.77 17.37
C MET A 1 -61.50 -3.29 17.27
N LYS A 2 -61.06 -2.63 16.19
CA LYS A 2 -61.72 -1.50 15.51
C LYS A 2 -60.93 -1.18 14.24
N HIS A 3 -61.52 -1.61 13.12
CA HIS A 3 -61.17 -1.26 11.76
C HIS A 3 -61.80 0.08 11.34
N TYR A 4 -61.46 0.53 10.12
CA TYR A 4 -61.88 1.71 9.35
C TYR A 4 -60.93 2.92 9.52
N LEU A 5 -60.47 3.64 8.49
CA LEU A 5 -60.88 3.73 7.09
C LEU A 5 -59.72 4.28 6.24
N ILE A 6 -59.66 3.79 5.00
CA ILE A 6 -58.80 4.19 3.88
C ILE A 6 -59.06 5.65 3.45
N ILE A 7 -58.00 6.44 3.25
CA ILE A 7 -58.01 7.60 2.34
C ILE A 7 -56.78 7.49 1.43
N ILE A 8 -57.07 7.21 0.15
CA ILE A 8 -56.17 7.27 -0.98
C ILE A 8 -56.10 8.73 -1.44
N LEU A 9 -54.91 9.30 -1.58
CA LEU A 9 -54.62 10.26 -2.65
C LEU A 9 -53.11 10.35 -2.91
N ALA A 10 -52.77 9.96 -4.13
CA ALA A 10 -51.46 9.93 -4.74
C ALA A 10 -50.80 11.30 -4.80
N VAL A 11 -49.51 11.39 -4.48
CA VAL A 11 -48.58 12.24 -5.22
C VAL A 11 -47.15 11.70 -5.09
N CYS A 12 -46.48 11.60 -6.24
CA CYS A 12 -45.03 11.72 -6.42
C CYS A 12 -44.13 10.56 -5.94
N PHE A 13 -44.05 9.52 -6.78
CA PHE A 13 -42.75 8.93 -7.08
C PHE A 13 -41.96 9.96 -7.94
N PRO A 14 -40.75 10.33 -7.53
CA PRO A 14 -39.59 10.05 -8.38
C PRO A 14 -38.52 9.31 -7.55
N VAL A 15 -38.03 8.16 -8.02
CA VAL A 15 -36.87 8.08 -8.93
C VAL A 15 -35.56 8.46 -8.23
N LEU A 16 -34.63 7.51 -8.23
CA LEU A 16 -33.18 7.71 -8.13
C LEU A 16 -32.65 8.30 -6.81
N THR A 17 -32.25 7.41 -5.91
CA THR A 17 -30.87 7.52 -5.41
C THR A 17 -30.23 6.17 -5.63
N ALA A 18 -29.74 6.00 -6.86
CA ALA A 18 -28.69 5.06 -7.13
C ALA A 18 -27.54 5.36 -6.16
N LEU A 19 -27.35 4.53 -5.14
CA LEU A 19 -26.01 4.12 -4.75
C LEU A 19 -25.69 2.84 -5.53
N VAL A 20 -25.78 2.96 -6.85
CA VAL A 20 -24.75 2.36 -7.69
C VAL A 20 -23.49 3.07 -7.21
N ALA A 21 -22.68 2.40 -6.39
CA ALA A 21 -21.26 2.69 -6.41
C ALA A 21 -20.90 2.63 -7.89
N GLN A 22 -20.68 3.81 -8.48
CA GLN A 22 -20.20 3.91 -9.84
C GLN A 22 -18.98 3.01 -9.91
N ASP A 23 -19.03 2.01 -10.77
CA ASP A 23 -17.83 1.32 -11.22
C ASP A 23 -16.82 2.42 -11.59
N PRO A 24 -15.74 2.62 -10.81
CA PRO A 24 -14.90 3.79 -10.98
C PRO A 24 -13.96 3.50 -12.15
N GLY A 25 -14.48 3.66 -13.37
CA GLY A 25 -13.70 3.61 -14.59
C GLY A 25 -13.22 2.20 -14.94
N GLY A 26 -14.12 1.35 -15.43
CA GLY A 26 -13.74 0.15 -16.17
C GLY A 26 -12.93 0.51 -17.42
N GLY A 27 -11.60 0.52 -17.30
CA GLY A 27 -10.65 0.48 -18.43
C GLY A 27 -9.69 1.67 -18.56
N ASP A 28 -9.84 2.74 -17.78
CA ASP A 28 -8.96 3.91 -17.91
C ASP A 28 -7.68 3.75 -17.08
N HIS A 29 -6.54 4.09 -17.68
CA HIS A 29 -5.26 4.06 -16.98
C HIS A 29 -5.21 5.15 -15.89
N VAL A 30 -4.88 4.75 -14.67
CA VAL A 30 -4.75 5.65 -13.53
C VAL A 30 -3.34 6.23 -13.47
N GLY A 31 -3.22 7.52 -13.14
CA GLY A 31 -1.93 8.17 -12.91
C GLY A 31 -1.27 7.73 -11.61
N ASN A 32 0.04 7.47 -11.64
CA ASN A 32 0.82 7.00 -10.48
C ASN A 32 1.16 8.08 -9.42
N TYR A 33 0.72 9.32 -9.62
CA TYR A 33 1.16 10.45 -8.79
C TYR A 33 0.33 10.66 -7.52
N ASN A 34 -0.87 10.08 -7.44
CA ASN A 34 -1.79 10.29 -6.33
C ASN A 34 -1.87 9.05 -5.45
N PHE A 35 -1.02 8.97 -4.44
CA PHE A 35 -0.99 7.87 -3.49
C PHE A 35 -0.88 8.38 -2.05
N LYS A 36 -1.38 7.57 -1.12
CA LYS A 36 -1.27 7.79 0.33
C LYS A 36 -0.64 6.57 0.97
N ILE A 37 0.16 6.82 2.00
CA ILE A 37 0.83 5.76 2.76
C ILE A 37 0.46 5.93 4.23
N GLU A 38 0.08 4.82 4.83
CA GLU A 38 -0.23 4.74 6.25
C GLU A 38 0.67 3.71 6.90
N ILE A 39 1.21 4.05 8.07
CA ILE A 39 2.06 3.16 8.85
C ILE A 39 1.37 3.00 10.20
N ASP A 40 0.97 1.78 10.52
CA ASP A 40 0.28 1.43 11.78
C ASP A 40 -1.01 2.25 12.02
N GLY A 41 -1.76 2.52 10.93
CA GLY A 41 -2.99 3.32 10.98
C GLY A 41 -2.78 4.82 11.17
N VAL A 42 -1.53 5.28 11.28
CA VAL A 42 -1.19 6.70 11.25
C VAL A 42 -0.88 7.09 9.80
N THR A 43 -1.70 7.97 9.23
CA THR A 43 -1.43 8.53 7.91
C THR A 43 -0.16 9.39 7.98
N GLN A 44 0.93 8.90 7.39
CA GLN A 44 2.19 9.62 7.32
C GLN A 44 2.14 10.53 6.08
N SER A 45 2.09 11.83 6.33
CA SER A 45 1.93 12.84 5.28
C SER A 45 3.25 13.10 4.55
N SER A 46 3.23 12.91 3.23
CA SER A 46 4.21 13.38 2.23
C SER A 46 5.44 12.50 2.00
N PHE A 47 5.22 11.34 1.38
CA PHE A 47 6.27 10.63 0.64
C PHE A 47 6.35 11.17 -0.79
N GLU A 48 7.57 11.25 -1.32
CA GLU A 48 7.87 11.69 -2.67
C GLU A 48 7.78 10.53 -3.66
N SER A 49 8.35 9.38 -3.31
CA SER A 49 8.26 8.19 -4.13
C SER A 49 8.16 6.92 -3.30
N LEU A 50 7.49 5.93 -3.86
CA LEU A 50 7.43 4.57 -3.38
C LEU A 50 7.84 3.64 -4.51
N GLU A 51 8.81 2.77 -4.23
CA GLU A 51 9.38 1.84 -5.19
C GLU A 51 9.50 0.44 -4.58
N GLY A 52 9.52 -0.61 -5.41
CA GLY A 52 9.91 -1.96 -4.96
C GLY A 52 8.76 -2.87 -4.50
N ILE A 53 7.49 -2.50 -4.71
CA ILE A 53 6.38 -3.46 -4.51
C ILE A 53 6.50 -4.55 -5.58
N SER A 54 6.98 -5.73 -5.17
CA SER A 54 7.02 -6.93 -6.01
C SER A 54 6.67 -8.17 -5.21
N ALA A 55 6.05 -9.14 -5.90
CA ALA A 55 5.78 -10.45 -5.36
C ALA A 55 6.13 -11.48 -6.44
N GLU A 56 7.03 -12.39 -6.11
CA GLU A 56 7.54 -13.41 -7.03
C GLU A 56 7.37 -14.79 -6.41
N ILE A 57 7.13 -15.80 -7.25
CA ILE A 57 7.13 -17.20 -6.82
C ILE A 57 8.34 -17.86 -7.45
N GLU A 58 9.23 -18.41 -6.62
CA GLU A 58 10.36 -19.18 -7.13
C GLU A 58 9.85 -20.36 -7.96
N VAL A 59 10.43 -20.59 -9.14
CA VAL A 59 10.06 -21.74 -9.98
C VAL A 59 11.12 -22.82 -9.82
N ILE A 60 10.73 -23.95 -9.24
CA ILE A 60 11.61 -25.11 -9.10
C ILE A 60 11.42 -25.98 -10.34
N GLU A 61 12.49 -26.18 -11.09
CA GLU A 61 12.50 -27.04 -12.26
C GLU A 61 12.93 -28.44 -11.86
N TYR A 62 12.12 -29.43 -12.25
CA TYR A 62 12.33 -30.82 -11.90
C TYR A 62 12.38 -31.67 -13.17
N GLN A 63 13.40 -32.52 -13.26
CA GLN A 63 13.62 -33.43 -14.37
C GLN A 63 13.53 -34.87 -13.86
N ASP A 64 12.54 -35.62 -14.36
CA ASP A 64 12.45 -37.06 -14.13
C ASP A 64 13.11 -37.80 -15.30
N GLY A 65 14.26 -38.40 -15.05
CA GLY A 65 14.89 -39.43 -15.88
C GLY A 65 14.77 -39.24 -17.39
N THR A 66 13.88 -40.01 -18.02
CA THR A 66 13.72 -40.12 -19.49
C THR A 66 12.80 -39.08 -20.11
N ASP A 67 12.28 -38.13 -19.32
CA ASP A 67 11.41 -37.10 -19.84
C ASP A 67 12.20 -36.03 -20.62
N ASN A 68 11.67 -35.65 -21.78
CA ASN A 68 12.30 -34.66 -22.66
C ASN A 68 11.85 -33.22 -22.30
N LEU A 69 10.86 -33.08 -21.41
CA LEU A 69 10.29 -31.82 -20.97
C LEU A 69 10.56 -31.57 -19.48
N LEU A 70 11.10 -30.39 -19.17
CA LEU A 70 11.29 -29.93 -17.79
C LEU A 70 9.94 -29.58 -17.15
N ARG A 71 9.61 -30.19 -16.01
CA ARG A 71 8.40 -29.86 -15.24
C ARG A 71 8.70 -28.73 -14.27
N LYS A 72 7.83 -27.73 -14.26
CA LYS A 72 7.92 -26.56 -13.35
C LYS A 72 7.00 -26.77 -12.16
N ARG A 73 7.50 -26.53 -10.94
CA ARG A 73 6.74 -26.54 -9.71
C ARG A 73 6.88 -25.19 -9.00
N PRO A 74 5.79 -24.65 -8.41
CA PRO A 74 5.89 -23.45 -7.61
C PRO A 74 6.67 -23.74 -6.32
N GLY A 75 7.69 -22.93 -6.06
CA GLY A 75 8.50 -22.90 -4.86
C GLY A 75 7.96 -21.89 -3.83
N ARG A 76 8.87 -21.21 -3.12
CA ARG A 76 8.48 -20.25 -2.07
C ARG A 76 8.12 -18.89 -2.68
N ALA A 77 7.15 -18.22 -2.08
CA ALA A 77 6.85 -16.83 -2.38
C ALA A 77 7.95 -15.93 -1.80
N LYS A 78 8.42 -14.99 -2.62
CA LYS A 78 9.36 -13.94 -2.27
C LYS A 78 8.67 -12.60 -2.44
N PHE A 79 8.64 -11.82 -1.37
CA PHE A 79 8.16 -10.45 -1.42
C PHE A 79 9.35 -9.50 -1.50
N GLY A 80 9.25 -8.51 -2.38
CA GLY A 80 10.25 -7.46 -2.54
C GLY A 80 10.26 -6.52 -1.34
N ASN A 81 11.43 -5.94 -1.07
CA ASN A 81 11.55 -4.83 -0.13
C ASN A 81 11.05 -3.56 -0.81
N ILE A 82 10.49 -2.66 0.00
CA ILE A 82 9.97 -1.40 -0.46
C ILE A 82 10.90 -0.28 -0.06
N THR A 83 11.14 0.63 -0.98
CA THR A 83 11.93 1.84 -0.73
C THR A 83 11.00 3.03 -0.76
N LEU A 84 10.97 3.77 0.34
CA LEU A 84 10.21 5.01 0.47
C LEU A 84 11.19 6.17 0.49
N LYS A 85 10.93 7.19 -0.33
CA LYS A 85 11.65 8.46 -0.31
C LYS A 85 10.71 9.53 0.18
N LYS A 86 11.16 10.36 1.12
CA LYS A 86 10.42 11.51 1.62
C LYS A 86 11.35 12.70 1.79
N GLY A 87 10.81 13.91 1.74
CA GLY A 87 11.54 15.08 2.19
C GLY A 87 11.87 14.97 3.69
N TYR A 88 12.98 15.56 4.10
CA TYR A 88 13.36 15.64 5.51
C TYR A 88 12.34 16.49 6.27
N VAL A 89 11.74 15.89 7.29
CA VAL A 89 10.79 16.53 8.19
C VAL A 89 11.30 16.33 9.61
N THR A 90 11.06 17.29 10.50
CA THR A 90 11.49 17.20 11.91
C THR A 90 10.83 16.05 12.69
N ASN A 91 9.87 15.34 12.10
CA ASN A 91 9.26 14.16 12.72
C ASN A 91 10.26 12.98 12.75
N THR A 92 10.62 12.52 13.95
CA THR A 92 11.58 11.44 14.19
C THR A 92 10.96 10.05 14.26
N GLU A 93 9.64 9.91 14.14
CA GLU A 93 8.92 8.63 14.33
C GLU A 93 9.50 7.46 13.51
N LEU A 94 9.84 7.69 12.24
CA LEU A 94 10.43 6.64 11.39
C LEU A 94 11.86 6.28 11.80
N PHE A 95 12.63 7.28 12.25
CA PHE A 95 13.99 7.05 12.72
C PHE A 95 14.00 6.34 14.08
N ASP A 96 13.06 6.68 14.96
CA ASP A 96 12.89 6.00 16.24
C ASP A 96 12.43 4.55 16.04
N TRP A 97 11.54 4.31 15.07
CA TRP A 97 11.18 2.95 14.67
C TRP A 97 12.40 2.15 14.16
N TRP A 98 13.24 2.75 13.32
CA TRP A 98 14.47 2.11 12.86
C TRP A 98 15.45 1.83 14.00
N LYS A 99 15.60 2.77 14.94
CA LYS A 99 16.42 2.62 16.14
C LYS A 99 15.94 1.48 17.02
N GLU A 100 14.64 1.36 17.26
CA GLU A 100 14.05 0.26 18.04
C GLU A 100 14.38 -1.09 17.44
N VAL A 101 14.23 -1.24 16.11
CA VAL A 101 14.58 -2.49 15.40
C VAL A 101 16.09 -2.78 15.46
N ALA A 102 16.92 -1.76 15.29
CA ALA A 102 18.38 -1.92 15.27
C ALA A 102 18.97 -2.28 16.65
N PHE A 103 18.48 -1.67 17.72
CA PHE A 103 19.03 -1.84 19.07
C PHE A 103 18.29 -2.90 19.90
N ASN A 104 17.11 -3.35 19.48
CA ASN A 104 16.35 -4.39 20.15
C ASN A 104 15.80 -5.44 19.16
N PRO A 105 16.67 -6.31 18.61
CA PRO A 105 16.25 -7.28 17.59
C PRO A 105 15.27 -8.34 18.14
N GLU A 106 15.29 -8.63 19.44
CA GLU A 106 14.39 -9.62 20.05
C GLU A 106 12.95 -9.12 20.18
N ASN A 107 12.75 -7.79 20.29
CA ASN A 107 11.44 -7.15 20.34
C ASN A 107 11.30 -6.14 19.19
N SER A 108 11.66 -6.57 17.97
CA SER A 108 11.58 -5.77 16.77
C SER A 108 10.12 -5.37 16.50
N PRO A 109 9.75 -4.08 16.62
CA PRO A 109 8.38 -3.64 16.37
C PRO A 109 8.02 -3.84 14.89
N ARG A 110 7.18 -4.84 14.64
CA ARG A 110 6.59 -5.11 13.33
C ARG A 110 5.37 -4.20 13.13
N ARG A 111 5.28 -3.55 11.97
CA ARG A 111 4.16 -2.64 11.65
C ARG A 111 3.48 -3.06 10.35
N VAL A 112 2.22 -2.68 10.20
CA VAL A 112 1.49 -2.81 8.94
C VAL A 112 1.67 -1.52 8.15
N VAL A 113 2.06 -1.63 6.88
CA VAL A 113 2.17 -0.50 5.96
C VAL A 113 1.11 -0.64 4.89
N THR A 114 0.25 0.37 4.77
CA THR A 114 -0.82 0.39 3.78
C THR A 114 -0.53 1.44 2.74
N VAL A 115 -0.53 1.04 1.47
CA VAL A 115 -0.33 1.91 0.32
C VAL A 115 -1.65 1.99 -0.43
N MET A 116 -2.17 3.20 -0.59
CA MET A 116 -3.44 3.44 -1.28
C MET A 116 -3.20 4.28 -2.52
N LEU A 117 -3.59 3.75 -3.67
CA LEU A 117 -3.74 4.53 -4.90
C LEU A 117 -5.06 5.28 -4.84
N MET A 118 -5.02 6.59 -5.02
CA MET A 118 -6.17 7.47 -4.84
C MET A 118 -6.69 7.95 -6.20
N ASP A 119 -8.00 8.00 -6.36
CA ASP A 119 -8.61 8.68 -7.51
C ASP A 119 -8.42 10.20 -7.39
N SER A 120 -8.06 10.83 -8.51
CA SER A 120 -7.88 12.29 -8.62
C SER A 120 -9.21 13.05 -8.50
N MET A 121 -10.33 12.44 -8.94
CA MET A 121 -11.64 13.12 -8.95
C MET A 121 -12.43 12.93 -7.65
N THR A 122 -12.49 11.70 -7.14
CA THR A 122 -13.33 11.36 -5.99
C THR A 122 -12.57 11.27 -4.66
N ASN A 123 -11.23 11.30 -4.68
CA ASN A 123 -10.37 11.11 -3.50
C ASN A 123 -10.69 9.82 -2.73
N ASN A 124 -11.26 8.82 -3.42
CA ASN A 124 -11.49 7.48 -2.91
C ASN A 124 -10.29 6.59 -3.24
N PRO A 125 -9.93 5.62 -2.38
CA PRO A 125 -8.91 4.64 -2.70
C PRO A 125 -9.42 3.73 -3.84
N LEU A 126 -8.72 3.75 -4.97
CA LEU A 126 -8.97 2.86 -6.10
C LEU A 126 -8.41 1.48 -5.84
N GLN A 127 -7.18 1.43 -5.31
CA GLN A 127 -6.47 0.20 -5.01
C GLN A 127 -5.70 0.32 -3.71
N THR A 128 -5.74 -0.72 -2.90
CA THR A 128 -5.00 -0.76 -1.63
C THR A 128 -4.10 -1.99 -1.56
N TRP A 129 -2.82 -1.74 -1.26
CA TRP A 129 -1.84 -2.76 -0.95
C TRP A 129 -1.53 -2.71 0.54
N GLU A 130 -1.81 -3.80 1.25
CA GLU A 130 -1.51 -3.98 2.68
C GLU A 130 -0.27 -4.85 2.81
N LEU A 131 0.73 -4.34 3.52
CA LEU A 131 2.03 -4.97 3.73
C LEU A 131 2.15 -5.30 5.21
N PHE A 132 2.35 -6.58 5.53
CA PHE A 132 2.33 -7.09 6.89
C PHE A 132 3.73 -7.43 7.37
N GLU A 133 3.89 -7.38 8.69
CA GLU A 133 5.13 -7.70 9.41
C GLU A 133 6.32 -6.88 8.90
N CYS A 134 6.09 -5.62 8.55
CA CYS A 134 7.11 -4.75 7.99
C CYS A 134 8.08 -4.27 9.06
N PHE A 135 9.34 -4.08 8.68
CA PHE A 135 10.36 -3.43 9.51
C PHE A 135 11.40 -2.70 8.66
N PRO A 136 11.96 -1.58 9.14
CA PRO A 136 12.95 -0.82 8.41
C PRO A 136 14.30 -1.56 8.42
N LYS A 137 14.84 -1.79 7.23
CA LYS A 137 16.13 -2.46 6.99
C LYS A 137 17.27 -1.47 6.86
N SER A 138 17.08 -0.37 6.13
CA SER A 138 18.12 0.64 5.92
C SER A 138 17.54 2.05 5.93
N TRP A 139 18.35 2.99 6.39
CA TRP A 139 18.04 4.41 6.44
C TRP A 139 19.19 5.20 5.84
N LYS A 140 18.90 6.08 4.89
CA LYS A 140 19.88 6.95 4.23
C LYS A 140 19.33 8.36 4.17
N VAL A 141 20.24 9.32 4.25
CA VAL A 141 19.94 10.74 4.05
C VAL A 141 20.76 11.20 2.84
N SER A 142 20.19 12.09 2.02
CA SER A 142 20.90 12.68 0.89
C SER A 142 22.14 13.46 1.35
N SER A 143 23.08 13.70 0.42
CA SER A 143 24.33 14.38 0.73
C SER A 143 24.10 15.83 1.19
N LEU A 144 24.75 16.21 2.28
CA LEU A 144 24.73 17.57 2.82
C LEU A 144 25.87 18.39 2.19
N ASP A 145 25.55 19.33 1.31
CA ASP A 145 26.49 20.31 0.77
C ASP A 145 26.11 21.72 1.25
N GLY A 146 27.06 22.44 1.86
CA GLY A 146 26.88 23.81 2.33
C GLY A 146 26.69 24.85 1.20
N LYS A 147 26.89 24.46 -0.06
CA LYS A 147 26.60 25.28 -1.24
C LYS A 147 25.36 24.82 -2.03
N GLY A 148 24.75 23.70 -1.65
CA GLY A 148 23.60 23.12 -2.34
C GLY A 148 22.30 23.90 -2.07
N ASN A 149 21.39 23.88 -3.03
CA ASN A 149 20.03 24.41 -2.90
C ASN A 149 18.95 23.32 -3.05
N ASP A 150 19.37 22.05 -2.96
CA ASP A 150 18.47 20.90 -3.09
C ASP A 150 17.76 20.61 -1.77
N VAL A 151 16.56 20.05 -1.86
CA VAL A 151 15.81 19.60 -0.68
C VAL A 151 16.49 18.36 -0.10
N LEU A 152 16.64 18.33 1.22
CA LEU A 152 17.15 17.17 1.93
C LEU A 152 16.11 16.05 1.85
N THR A 153 16.50 14.88 1.35
CA THR A 153 15.61 13.72 1.17
C THR A 153 16.11 12.57 2.03
N GLU A 154 15.18 11.88 2.68
CA GLU A 154 15.41 10.65 3.45
C GLU A 154 14.89 9.46 2.65
N GLU A 155 15.71 8.43 2.55
CA GLU A 155 15.37 7.15 1.92
C GLU A 155 15.35 6.07 3.01
N ILE A 156 14.22 5.38 3.13
CA ILE A 156 14.05 4.24 4.03
C ILE A 156 13.69 2.99 3.22
N GLU A 157 14.45 1.92 3.40
CA GLU A 157 14.13 0.60 2.87
C GLU A 157 13.42 -0.21 3.96
N ILE A 158 12.25 -0.75 3.64
CA ILE A 158 11.41 -1.54 4.52
C ILE A 158 11.36 -2.96 3.98
N ALA A 159 11.70 -3.93 4.82
CA ALA A 159 11.52 -5.34 4.52
C ALA A 159 10.06 -5.73 4.80
N VAL A 160 9.49 -6.54 3.89
CA VAL A 160 8.09 -6.98 3.93
C VAL A 160 8.06 -8.50 3.93
N GLU A 161 7.27 -9.09 4.82
CA GLU A 161 7.12 -10.56 4.87
C GLU A 161 5.89 -11.05 4.12
N PHE A 162 4.83 -10.24 4.05
CA PHE A 162 3.60 -10.63 3.38
C PHE A 162 2.90 -9.44 2.75
N LEU A 163 2.45 -9.61 1.51
CA LEU A 163 1.69 -8.61 0.75
C LEU A 163 0.29 -9.13 0.47
N LYS A 164 -0.71 -8.30 0.77
CA LYS A 164 -2.11 -8.52 0.46
C LYS A 164 -2.65 -7.37 -0.36
N MET A 165 -3.43 -7.72 -1.37
CA MET A 165 -4.16 -6.76 -2.18
C MET A 165 -5.62 -6.75 -1.74
N LYS A 166 -6.21 -5.56 -1.58
CA LYS A 166 -7.60 -5.37 -1.19
C LYS A 166 -8.41 -4.72 -2.30
#